data_AF-A0A2H0DQB6-F1
#
_entry.id   AF-A0A2H0DQB6-F1
#
_cell.length_a   1.000
_cell.length_b   1.000
_cell.length_c   1.000
_cell.angle_alpha   90.00
_cell.angle_beta   90.00
_cell.angle_gamma   90.00
#
_symmetry.space_group_name_H-M   'P 1'
#
loop_
_entity.id
_entity.type
_entity.pdbx_description
1 polymer ?
#
loop_
_entity_poly.entity_id
_entity_poly.type
_entity_poly.pdbx_seq_one_letter_code
_entity_poly.pdbx_strand_id
1 'polypeptide(L)'
;MDDARLLQNRLDTEEAHRRLAEQEAQRREEQARVERDDFQFAIYWIFNECRGTPSLPIQGNFARLLATRPDAGKTLRRLASFQYTKAENAALSECVELLIRSLPDYPNAERIEIDRNWARRVQREELERRTYHPPAKQTPSATPLIKPSPRIPFPSQPRSPAPQPSPSPAQPAPEP
;
A
#
# COMPACT_ATOMS: atom_id res chain seq x y z
N MET A 1 64.22 10.23 32.02
CA MET A 1 63.88 11.01 30.81
C MET A 1 62.87 10.26 29.92
N ASP A 2 62.80 8.93 29.98
CA ASP A 2 61.89 8.13 29.13
C ASP A 2 60.44 8.05 29.63
N ASP A 3 60.21 8.12 30.94
CA ASP A 3 58.85 8.06 31.53
C ASP A 3 57.96 9.23 31.11
N ALA A 4 58.53 10.43 30.98
CA ALA A 4 57.80 11.61 30.51
C ALA A 4 57.37 11.48 29.04
N ARG A 5 58.19 10.85 28.20
CA ARG A 5 57.87 10.59 26.79
C ARG A 5 56.82 9.50 26.64
N LEU A 6 56.90 8.45 27.46
CA LEU A 6 55.88 7.40 27.52
C LEU A 6 54.52 7.94 27.98
N LEU A 7 54.52 8.81 29.00
CA LEU A 7 53.32 9.46 29.49
C LEU A 7 52.70 10.40 28.43
N GLN A 8 53.52 11.21 27.75
CA GLN A 8 53.04 12.09 26.69
C GLN A 8 52.42 11.32 25.52
N ASN A 9 53.09 10.26 25.04
CA ASN A 9 52.56 9.43 23.95
C ASN A 9 51.21 8.80 24.32
N ARG A 10 51.02 8.40 25.59
CA ARG A 10 49.75 7.85 26.06
C ARG A 10 48.64 8.92 26.06
N LEU A 11 48.93 10.12 26.54
CA LEU A 11 47.99 11.24 26.52
C LEU A 11 47.59 11.63 25.09
N ASP A 12 48.56 11.71 24.17
CA ASP A 12 48.31 12.03 22.76
C ASP A 12 47.44 10.96 22.09
N THR A 13 47.66 9.68 22.45
CA THR A 13 46.85 8.56 21.94
C THR A 13 45.43 8.60 22.50
N GLU A 14 45.26 8.84 23.81
CA GLU A 14 43.94 9.00 24.45
C GLU A 14 43.17 10.20 23.87
N GLU A 15 43.86 11.31 23.58
CA GLU A 15 43.26 12.48 22.95
C GLU A 15 42.87 12.21 21.50
N ALA A 16 43.72 11.52 20.72
CA ALA A 16 43.39 11.09 19.37
C ALA A 16 42.16 10.17 19.34
N HIS A 17 42.06 9.21 20.26
CA HIS A 17 40.89 8.35 20.41
C HIS A 17 39.62 9.15 20.74
N ARG A 18 39.72 10.16 21.61
CA ARG A 18 38.59 11.03 21.95
C ARG A 18 38.10 11.81 20.74
N ARG A 19 39.00 12.41 19.97
CA ARG A 19 38.65 13.14 18.73
C ARG A 19 37.98 12.23 17.70
N LEU A 20 38.46 11.00 17.54
CA LEU A 20 37.83 10.02 16.65
C LEU A 20 36.42 9.64 17.12
N ALA A 21 36.23 9.43 18.42
CA ALA A 21 34.92 9.12 18.99
C ALA A 21 33.94 10.30 18.82
N GLU A 22 34.39 11.53 19.02
CA GLU A 22 33.59 12.74 18.79
C GLU A 22 33.20 12.90 17.32
N GLN A 23 34.13 12.69 16.39
CA GLN A 23 33.83 12.72 14.95
C GLN A 23 32.85 11.62 14.55
N GLU A 24 32.97 10.42 15.12
CA GLU A 24 32.02 9.35 14.86
C GLU A 24 30.63 9.66 15.42
N ALA A 25 30.56 10.23 16.61
CA ALA A 25 29.29 10.69 17.20
C ALA A 25 28.62 11.74 16.32
N GLN A 26 29.37 12.74 15.85
CA GLN A 26 28.86 13.78 14.93
C GLN A 26 28.38 13.19 13.61
N ARG A 27 29.12 12.23 13.02
CA ARG A 27 28.67 11.55 11.79
C ARG A 27 27.37 10.79 12.00
N ARG A 28 27.20 10.12 13.13
CA ARG A 28 25.96 9.39 13.45
C ARG A 28 24.78 10.33 13.66
N GLU A 29 25.01 11.45 14.34
CA GLU A 29 23.98 12.48 14.54
C GLU A 29 23.52 13.09 13.22
N GLU A 30 24.47 13.46 12.35
CA GLU A 30 24.17 13.98 11.02
C GLU A 30 23.41 12.96 10.17
N GLN A 31 23.86 11.69 10.18
CA GLN A 31 23.17 10.60 9.48
C GLN A 31 21.72 10.44 9.97
N ALA A 32 21.49 10.48 11.29
CA ALA A 32 20.15 10.39 11.86
C ALA A 32 19.27 11.58 11.46
N ARG A 33 19.85 12.79 11.33
CA ARG A 33 19.13 13.97 10.83
C ARG A 33 18.72 13.79 9.38
N VAL A 34 19.65 13.40 8.51
CA VAL A 34 19.38 13.16 7.08
C VAL A 34 18.31 12.09 6.90
N GLU A 35 18.38 10.99 7.65
CA GLU A 35 17.36 9.92 7.60
C GLU A 35 15.98 10.43 8.03
N ARG A 36 15.92 11.25 9.09
CA ARG A 36 14.66 11.86 9.53
C ARG A 36 14.07 12.76 8.45
N ASP A 37 14.90 13.56 7.80
CA ASP A 37 14.47 14.45 6.72
C ASP A 37 14.00 13.65 5.51
N ASP A 38 14.73 12.60 5.11
CA ASP A 38 14.33 11.69 4.03
C ASP A 38 12.96 11.06 4.30
N PHE A 39 12.67 10.62 5.54
CA PHE A 39 11.33 10.15 5.93
C PHE A 39 10.25 11.23 5.84
N GLN A 40 10.54 12.46 6.26
CA GLN A 40 9.59 13.58 6.18
C GLN A 40 9.28 13.96 4.74
N PHE A 41 10.30 14.03 3.88
CA PHE A 41 10.12 14.30 2.46
C PHE A 41 9.35 13.17 1.77
N ALA A 42 9.70 11.91 2.05
CA ALA A 42 9.01 10.75 1.52
C ALA A 42 7.51 10.77 1.85
N ILE A 43 7.16 10.95 3.12
CA ILE A 43 5.74 10.94 3.51
C ILE A 43 4.99 12.14 2.92
N TYR A 44 5.58 13.34 2.92
CA TYR A 44 4.99 14.54 2.32
C TYR A 44 4.72 14.35 0.82
N TRP A 45 5.68 13.77 0.11
CA TRP A 45 5.55 13.45 -1.32
C TRP A 45 4.39 12.49 -1.59
N ILE A 46 4.30 11.40 -0.82
CA ILE A 46 3.22 10.39 -0.97
C ILE A 46 1.85 11.04 -0.74
N PHE A 47 1.72 11.89 0.29
CA PHE A 47 0.48 12.61 0.57
C PHE A 47 0.10 13.58 -0.56
N ASN A 48 1.07 14.30 -1.11
CA ASN A 48 0.80 15.22 -2.22
C ASN A 48 0.38 14.48 -3.48
N GLU A 49 1.05 13.38 -3.82
CA GLU A 49 0.68 12.58 -4.98
C GLU A 49 -0.74 12.02 -4.83
N CYS A 50 -1.11 11.53 -3.64
CA CYS A 50 -2.46 11.06 -3.38
C CYS A 50 -3.53 12.17 -3.31
N ARG A 51 -3.14 13.43 -3.05
CA ARG A 51 -4.02 14.60 -3.16
C ARG A 51 -4.12 15.14 -4.60
N GLY A 52 -3.33 14.62 -5.53
CA GLY A 52 -3.20 15.16 -6.88
C GLY A 52 -2.48 16.51 -6.92
N THR A 53 -1.81 16.91 -5.84
CA THR A 53 -1.04 18.15 -5.81
C THR A 53 0.35 17.91 -6.41
N PRO A 54 0.94 18.93 -7.08
CA PRO A 54 2.30 18.82 -7.57
C PRO A 54 3.27 18.50 -6.42
N SER A 55 4.05 17.45 -6.61
CA SER A 55 5.09 17.03 -5.68
C SER A 55 6.45 17.35 -6.29
N LEU A 56 7.40 17.81 -5.46
CA LEU A 56 8.78 18.01 -5.92
C LEU A 56 9.42 16.66 -6.29
N PRO A 57 10.43 16.62 -7.16
CA PRO A 57 11.17 15.39 -7.42
C PRO A 57 11.91 14.94 -6.15
N ILE A 58 11.78 13.66 -5.76
CA ILE A 58 12.42 13.15 -4.52
C ILE A 58 13.21 11.84 -4.70
N GLN A 59 13.53 11.45 -5.94
CA GLN A 59 14.12 10.15 -6.25
C GLN A 59 15.34 9.80 -5.39
N GLY A 60 16.24 10.77 -5.17
CA GLY A 60 17.43 10.58 -4.34
C GLY A 60 17.13 10.25 -2.88
N ASN A 61 16.01 10.74 -2.35
CA ASN A 61 15.61 10.52 -0.95
C ASN A 61 15.06 9.11 -0.79
N PHE A 62 14.18 8.64 -1.68
CA PHE A 62 13.67 7.27 -1.61
C PHE A 62 14.76 6.24 -1.85
N ALA A 63 15.65 6.44 -2.84
CA ALA A 63 16.75 5.52 -3.10
C ALA A 63 17.65 5.37 -1.86
N ARG A 64 18.04 6.50 -1.24
CA ARG A 64 18.83 6.50 -0.01
C ARG A 64 18.08 5.87 1.16
N LEU A 65 16.82 6.24 1.36
CA LEU A 65 15.99 5.71 2.44
C LEU A 65 15.84 4.19 2.34
N LEU A 66 15.53 3.66 1.16
CA LEU A 66 15.32 2.22 0.95
C LEU A 66 16.64 1.43 1.03
N ALA A 67 17.78 2.04 0.69
CA ALA A 67 19.09 1.42 0.83
C ALA A 67 19.58 1.35 2.29
N THR A 68 19.32 2.40 3.09
CA THR A 68 19.82 2.46 4.48
C THR A 68 18.83 1.92 5.50
N ARG A 69 17.53 1.89 5.19
CA ARG A 69 16.45 1.49 6.11
C ARG A 69 15.60 0.36 5.52
N PRO A 70 15.91 -0.92 5.81
CA PRO A 70 15.07 -2.04 5.39
C PRO A 70 13.66 -2.00 6.01
N ASP A 71 13.49 -1.25 7.11
CA ASP A 71 12.20 -1.03 7.76
C ASP A 71 11.47 0.26 7.30
N ALA A 72 11.94 0.90 6.22
CA ALA A 72 11.40 2.17 5.74
C ALA A 72 9.88 2.14 5.55
N GLY A 73 9.33 1.08 4.94
CA GLY A 73 7.89 0.92 4.74
C GLY A 73 7.10 0.91 6.05
N LYS A 74 7.62 0.25 7.10
CA LYS A 74 7.00 0.21 8.43
C LYS A 74 7.01 1.59 9.09
N THR A 75 8.12 2.31 8.97
CA THR A 75 8.26 3.67 9.52
C THR A 75 7.36 4.66 8.78
N LEU A 76 7.30 4.60 7.46
CA LEU A 76 6.41 5.41 6.64
C LEU A 76 4.94 5.15 6.97
N ARG A 77 4.54 3.88 7.14
CA ARG A 77 3.18 3.53 7.58
C ARG A 77 2.84 4.13 8.94
N ARG A 78 3.78 4.07 9.89
CA ARG A 78 3.59 4.70 11.21
C ARG A 78 3.42 6.21 11.08
N LEU A 79 4.26 6.89 10.29
CA LEU A 79 4.14 8.32 10.03
C LEU A 79 2.81 8.67 9.34
N ALA A 80 2.37 7.86 8.37
CA ALA A 80 1.10 8.01 7.68
C ALA A 80 -0.09 7.93 8.65
N SER A 81 -0.09 6.94 9.55
CA SER A 81 -1.15 6.75 10.54
C SER A 81 -1.35 7.97 11.44
N PHE A 82 -0.28 8.66 11.84
CA PHE A 82 -0.37 9.90 12.62
C PHE A 82 -0.93 11.09 11.84
N GLN A 83 -0.83 11.05 10.51
CA GLN A 83 -1.33 12.11 9.63
C GLN A 83 -2.79 11.86 9.22
N TYR A 84 -3.21 10.60 9.07
CA TYR A 84 -4.62 10.27 8.78
C TYR A 84 -5.57 10.61 9.91
N THR A 85 -5.16 10.42 11.16
CA THR A 85 -5.96 10.81 12.34
C THR A 85 -6.28 12.31 12.35
N LYS A 86 -5.53 13.12 11.59
CA LYS A 86 -5.79 14.55 11.42
C LYS A 86 -6.62 14.90 10.18
N ALA A 87 -6.79 13.97 9.22
CA ALA A 87 -7.24 14.28 7.87
C ALA A 87 -8.62 13.70 7.49
N GLU A 88 -9.21 12.82 8.30
CA GLU A 88 -10.57 12.23 8.13
C GLU A 88 -10.95 11.86 6.67
N ASN A 89 -10.01 11.34 5.88
CA ASN A 89 -10.25 11.04 4.47
C ASN A 89 -9.82 9.61 4.13
N ALA A 90 -10.81 8.71 4.03
CA ALA A 90 -10.60 7.28 3.77
C ALA A 90 -9.98 6.98 2.39
N ALA A 91 -10.31 7.78 1.37
CA ALA A 91 -9.72 7.62 0.04
C ALA A 91 -8.23 8.02 0.04
N LEU A 92 -7.89 9.08 0.79
CA LEU A 92 -6.50 9.50 0.99
C LEU A 92 -5.71 8.44 1.74
N SER A 93 -6.29 7.83 2.79
CA SER A 93 -5.60 6.78 3.53
C SER A 93 -5.35 5.54 2.69
N GLU A 94 -6.33 5.13 1.90
CA GLU A 94 -6.19 4.00 0.99
C GLU A 94 -5.10 4.22 -0.07
N CYS A 95 -5.07 5.40 -0.70
CA CYS A 95 -4.03 5.73 -1.69
C CYS A 95 -2.62 5.72 -1.07
N VAL A 96 -2.46 6.34 0.10
CA VAL A 96 -1.14 6.46 0.73
C VAL A 96 -0.66 5.08 1.23
N GLU A 97 -1.54 4.24 1.79
CA GLU A 97 -1.20 2.84 2.14
C GLU A 97 -0.84 2.01 0.91
N LEU A 98 -1.55 2.20 -0.20
CA LEU A 98 -1.25 1.55 -1.48
C LEU A 98 0.15 1.92 -1.98
N LEU A 99 0.53 3.19 -1.92
CA LEU A 99 1.87 3.61 -2.36
C LEU A 99 2.94 3.05 -1.42
N ILE A 100 2.74 3.13 -0.10
CA ILE A 100 3.71 2.61 0.89
C ILE A 100 3.91 1.09 0.73
N ARG A 101 2.84 0.30 0.57
CA ARG A 101 2.96 -1.16 0.41
C ARG A 101 3.58 -1.59 -0.92
N SER A 102 3.59 -0.69 -1.91
CA SER A 102 4.13 -0.94 -3.24
C SER A 102 5.57 -0.46 -3.38
N LEU A 103 6.15 0.12 -2.33
CA LEU A 103 7.55 0.48 -2.31
C LEU A 103 8.41 -0.78 -2.49
N PRO A 104 9.42 -0.72 -3.36
CA PRO A 104 10.33 -1.85 -3.56
C PRO A 104 11.22 -2.06 -2.35
N ASP A 105 11.44 -3.33 -1.99
CA ASP A 105 12.47 -3.70 -1.02
C ASP A 105 13.86 -3.55 -1.62
N TYR A 106 14.88 -3.28 -0.79
CA TYR A 106 16.27 -3.35 -1.22
C TYR A 106 16.64 -4.80 -1.60
N PRO A 107 17.40 -5.03 -2.70
CA PRO A 107 18.04 -4.06 -3.60
C PRO A 107 17.19 -3.63 -4.81
N ASN A 108 15.94 -4.07 -4.92
CA ASN A 108 15.09 -3.71 -6.05
C ASN A 108 14.75 -2.21 -6.10
N ALA A 109 14.92 -1.51 -4.99
CA ALA A 109 14.78 -0.05 -4.89
C ALA A 109 15.68 0.73 -5.86
N GLU A 110 16.87 0.24 -6.19
CA GLU A 110 17.78 0.92 -7.14
C GLU A 110 17.34 0.78 -8.59
N ARG A 111 16.43 -0.17 -8.88
CA ARG A 111 15.95 -0.46 -10.25
C ARG A 111 14.68 0.29 -10.61
N ILE A 112 14.04 0.94 -9.63
CA ILE A 112 12.76 1.59 -9.80
C ILE A 112 12.88 3.07 -9.46
N GLU A 113 12.59 3.88 -10.44
CA GLU A 113 12.46 5.32 -10.28
C GLU A 113 11.14 5.62 -9.54
N ILE A 114 11.23 5.97 -8.25
CA ILE A 114 10.06 6.35 -7.46
C ILE A 114 9.71 7.79 -7.78
N ASP A 115 8.87 7.93 -8.79
CA ASP A 115 8.37 9.20 -9.31
C ASP A 115 6.84 9.17 -9.45
N ARG A 116 6.31 10.23 -10.07
CA ARG A 116 4.89 10.36 -10.35
C ARG A 116 4.35 9.27 -11.30
N ASN A 117 5.16 8.82 -12.25
CA ASN A 117 4.75 7.79 -13.21
C ASN A 117 4.64 6.43 -12.54
N TRP A 118 5.56 6.11 -11.62
CA TRP A 118 5.47 4.94 -10.76
C TRP A 118 4.20 4.96 -9.93
N ALA A 119 3.89 6.06 -9.23
CA ALA A 119 2.69 6.15 -8.41
C ALA A 119 1.40 5.95 -9.23
N ARG A 120 1.31 6.57 -10.42
CA ARG A 120 0.18 6.38 -11.35
C ARG A 120 0.05 4.93 -11.84
N ARG A 121 1.18 4.26 -12.07
CA ARG A 121 1.20 2.85 -12.48
C ARG A 121 0.67 1.95 -11.38
N VAL A 122 1.18 2.12 -10.16
CA VAL A 122 0.71 1.39 -8.97
C VAL A 122 -0.80 1.57 -8.76
N GLN A 123 -1.29 2.80 -8.84
CA GLN A 123 -2.71 3.10 -8.70
C GLN A 123 -3.56 2.45 -9.80
N ARG A 124 -3.08 2.50 -11.06
CA ARG A 124 -3.77 1.88 -12.20
C ARG A 124 -3.84 0.36 -12.06
N GLU A 125 -2.73 -0.29 -11.73
CA GLU A 125 -2.66 -1.73 -11.53
C GLU A 125 -3.59 -2.17 -10.39
N GLU A 126 -3.67 -1.39 -9.31
CA GLU A 126 -4.62 -1.67 -8.22
C GLU A 126 -6.07 -1.52 -8.66
N LEU A 127 -6.39 -0.47 -9.42
CA LEU A 127 -7.73 -0.26 -9.97
C LEU A 127 -8.12 -1.41 -10.92
N GLU A 128 -7.20 -1.85 -11.78
CA GLU A 128 -7.38 -3.00 -12.66
C GLU A 128 -7.63 -4.27 -11.85
N ARG A 129 -6.87 -4.53 -10.77
CA ARG A 129 -7.11 -5.68 -9.88
C ARG A 129 -8.48 -5.67 -9.21
N ARG A 130 -8.98 -4.49 -8.81
CA ARG A 130 -10.31 -4.34 -8.18
C ARG A 130 -11.44 -4.53 -9.17
N THR A 131 -11.26 -4.06 -10.40
CA THR A 131 -12.26 -4.12 -11.47
C THR A 131 -12.25 -5.45 -12.21
N TYR A 132 -11.12 -6.17 -12.20
CA TYR A 132 -11.02 -7.51 -12.78
C TYR A 132 -11.70 -8.53 -11.87
N HIS A 133 -12.98 -8.78 -12.10
CA HIS A 133 -13.62 -10.00 -11.64
C HIS A 133 -13.25 -11.11 -12.63
N PRO A 134 -12.49 -12.15 -12.21
CA PRO A 134 -12.33 -13.31 -13.08
C PRO A 134 -13.74 -13.79 -13.46
N PRO A 135 -14.00 -14.10 -14.75
CA PRO A 135 -15.28 -14.67 -15.11
C PRO A 135 -15.51 -15.86 -14.19
N ALA A 136 -16.64 -15.85 -13.47
CA ALA A 136 -17.05 -16.96 -12.63
C ALA A 136 -16.81 -18.22 -13.46
N LYS A 137 -15.94 -19.12 -12.98
CA LYS A 137 -15.69 -20.41 -13.63
C LYS A 137 -17.06 -20.94 -14.01
N GLN A 138 -17.34 -21.03 -15.30
CA GLN A 138 -18.53 -21.70 -15.77
C GLN A 138 -18.39 -23.11 -15.18
N THR A 139 -19.16 -23.37 -14.13
CA THR A 139 -19.38 -24.73 -13.67
C THR A 139 -19.82 -25.48 -14.92
N PRO A 140 -19.11 -26.55 -15.32
CA PRO A 140 -19.54 -27.31 -16.47
C PRO A 140 -21.00 -27.69 -16.22
N SER A 141 -21.87 -27.18 -17.08
CA SER A 141 -23.31 -27.42 -17.02
C SER A 141 -23.48 -28.93 -17.06
N ALA A 142 -23.77 -29.52 -15.90
CA ALA A 142 -24.02 -30.94 -15.79
C ALA A 142 -25.23 -31.23 -16.66
N THR A 143 -25.00 -31.81 -17.83
CA THR A 143 -26.04 -32.37 -18.68
C THR A 143 -26.86 -33.32 -17.81
N PRO A 144 -28.19 -33.17 -17.68
CA PRO A 144 -28.99 -34.12 -16.94
C PRO A 144 -28.87 -35.46 -17.67
N LEU A 145 -28.17 -36.43 -17.07
CA LEU A 145 -28.17 -37.80 -17.55
C LEU A 145 -29.57 -38.36 -17.31
N ILE A 146 -30.39 -38.37 -18.35
CA ILE A 146 -31.74 -38.94 -18.36
C ILE A 146 -31.59 -40.44 -18.07
N LYS A 147 -31.82 -40.84 -16.82
CA LYS A 147 -32.11 -42.25 -16.48
C LYS A 147 -33.56 -42.54 -16.90
N PRO A 148 -33.85 -43.63 -17.62
CA PRO A 148 -35.22 -44.03 -17.89
C PRO A 148 -35.85 -44.55 -16.59
N SER A 149 -36.84 -43.82 -16.07
CA SER A 149 -37.67 -44.26 -14.95
C SER A 149 -38.67 -45.33 -15.43
N PRO A 150 -38.93 -46.39 -14.64
CA PRO A 150 -39.85 -47.46 -15.01
C PRO A 150 -41.30 -46.96 -15.05
N ARG A 151 -42.03 -47.38 -16.09
CA ARG A 151 -43.45 -47.04 -16.35
C ARG A 151 -44.36 -47.56 -15.24
N ILE A 152 -45.10 -46.67 -14.60
CA ILE A 152 -46.28 -46.99 -13.77
C ILE A 152 -47.53 -46.59 -14.57
N PRO A 153 -48.56 -47.44 -14.72
CA PRO A 153 -49.80 -47.07 -15.41
C PRO A 153 -50.67 -46.16 -14.54
N PHE A 154 -51.18 -45.07 -15.13
CA PHE A 154 -52.15 -44.15 -14.54
C PHE A 154 -53.55 -44.76 -14.40
N PRO A 155 -54.34 -44.29 -13.42
CA PRO A 155 -55.77 -44.11 -13.60
C PRO A 155 -56.16 -42.61 -13.63
N SER A 156 -57.32 -42.39 -14.26
CA SER A 156 -57.89 -41.19 -14.85
C SER A 156 -58.15 -39.98 -13.92
N GLN A 157 -58.13 -38.78 -14.52
CA GLN A 157 -58.52 -37.48 -13.95
C GLN A 157 -60.00 -37.42 -13.47
N PRO A 158 -60.39 -36.34 -12.75
CA PRO A 158 -61.02 -35.23 -13.48
C PRO A 158 -60.69 -33.80 -12.98
N ARG A 159 -60.63 -32.90 -13.98
CA ARG A 159 -61.06 -31.49 -14.03
C ARG A 159 -60.34 -30.41 -13.19
N SER A 160 -59.65 -29.54 -13.93
CA SER A 160 -59.18 -28.21 -13.54
C SER A 160 -60.31 -27.22 -13.30
N PRO A 161 -60.08 -26.17 -12.49
CA PRO A 161 -60.64 -24.85 -12.77
C PRO A 161 -59.57 -23.77 -13.05
N ALA A 162 -60.03 -22.87 -13.93
CA ALA A 162 -59.54 -21.61 -14.51
C ALA A 162 -58.32 -20.84 -13.94
N PRO A 163 -57.63 -20.08 -14.82
CA PRO A 163 -56.51 -19.20 -14.46
C PRO A 163 -56.97 -17.97 -13.66
N GLN A 164 -56.21 -17.59 -12.63
CA GLN A 164 -56.41 -16.34 -11.91
C GLN A 164 -55.94 -15.14 -12.76
N PRO A 165 -56.68 -14.02 -12.76
CA PRO A 165 -56.29 -12.81 -13.45
C PRO A 165 -55.21 -12.03 -12.69
N SER A 166 -54.26 -11.47 -13.43
CA SER A 166 -53.27 -10.52 -12.92
C SER A 166 -53.94 -9.21 -12.51
N PRO A 167 -53.64 -8.61 -11.34
CA PRO A 167 -54.02 -7.23 -11.08
C PRO A 167 -53.05 -6.23 -11.74
N SER A 168 -53.67 -5.25 -12.39
CA SER A 168 -53.09 -4.09 -13.11
C SER A 168 -52.32 -3.10 -12.21
N PRO A 169 -51.50 -2.21 -12.82
CA PRO A 169 -50.65 -1.25 -12.11
C PRO A 169 -51.45 -0.08 -11.53
N ALA A 170 -51.05 0.40 -10.35
CA ALA A 170 -51.59 1.62 -9.73
C ALA A 170 -50.60 2.80 -9.81
N GLN A 171 -51.21 3.97 -9.96
CA GLN A 171 -50.75 5.23 -10.55
C GLN A 171 -49.77 6.10 -9.73
N PRO A 172 -49.14 7.12 -10.37
CA PRO A 172 -48.17 8.02 -9.74
C PRO A 172 -48.79 9.03 -8.76
N ALA A 173 -47.96 9.50 -7.82
CA ALA A 173 -48.29 10.46 -6.78
C ALA A 173 -48.55 11.88 -7.32
N PRO A 174 -49.44 12.67 -6.70
CA PRO A 174 -49.54 14.11 -6.92
C PRO A 174 -48.75 14.91 -5.86
N GLU A 175 -47.88 15.81 -6.33
CA GLU A 175 -47.50 17.09 -5.66
C GLU A 175 -48.57 18.15 -6.02
N PRO A 176 -48.80 19.24 -5.26
CA PRO A 176 -47.85 20.01 -4.43
C PRO A 176 -48.25 20.24 -2.96
#